data_AF-A0A3Q3FNU8-F1
#
_entry.id   AF-A0A3Q3FNU8-F1
#
_cell.length_a   1.000
_cell.length_b   1.000
_cell.length_c   1.000
_cell.angle_alpha   90.00
_cell.angle_beta   90.00
_cell.angle_gamma   90.00
#
_symmetry.space_group_name_H-M   'P 1'
#
loop_
_entity.id
_entity.type
_entity.pdbx_description
1 polymer ?
#
loop_
_entity_poly.entity_id
_entity_poly.type
_entity_poly.pdbx_seq_one_letter_code
_entity_poly.pdbx_strand_id
1 'polypeptide(L)'
;MAAVKELLLEILHSLNNGELRKFKKFLLSAFQKDSKNIPLLLRHSNDRTAILDVMVQTYGRQSVDETREILKKLHRVDLMQMFSETSSEPKADQRRFTENEQD
;
A
#
# COMPACT_ATOMS: atom_id res chain seq x y z
N MET A 1 13.51 -1.66 0.27
CA MET A 1 12.31 -2.39 -0.21
C MET A 1 11.30 -2.64 0.91
N ALA A 2 11.71 -2.81 2.18
CA ALA A 2 10.79 -2.98 3.32
C ALA A 2 9.77 -1.83 3.45
N ALA A 3 10.23 -0.57 3.45
CA ALA A 3 9.34 0.60 3.55
C ALA A 3 8.25 0.67 2.46
N VAL A 4 8.56 0.25 1.22
CA VAL A 4 7.56 0.20 0.14
C VAL A 4 6.52 -0.89 0.38
N LYS A 5 6.95 -2.06 0.87
CA LYS A 5 6.03 -3.15 1.23
C LYS A 5 5.12 -2.72 2.39
N GLU A 6 5.68 -2.10 3.42
CA GLU A 6 4.92 -1.61 4.58
C GLU A 6 3.86 -0.58 4.18
N LEU A 7 4.23 0.42 3.37
CA LEU A 7 3.29 1.43 2.85
C LEU A 7 2.15 0.78 2.04
N LEU A 8 2.48 -0.12 1.12
CA LEU A 8 1.46 -0.80 0.32
C LEU A 8 0.55 -1.68 1.19
N LEU A 9 1.10 -2.32 2.23
CA LEU A 9 0.31 -3.10 3.18
C LEU A 9 -0.66 -2.21 3.96
N GLU A 10 -0.18 -1.08 4.47
CA GLU A 10 -0.99 -0.10 5.20
C GLU A 10 -2.17 0.40 4.35
N ILE A 11 -1.92 0.72 3.08
CA ILE A 11 -2.97 1.09 2.12
C ILE A 11 -4.00 -0.02 1.98
N LEU A 12 -3.58 -1.28 1.83
CA LEU A 12 -4.50 -2.41 1.73
C LEU A 12 -5.32 -2.60 3.03
N HIS A 13 -4.75 -2.30 4.20
CA HIS A 13 -5.46 -2.32 5.48
C HIS A 13 -6.50 -1.20 5.60
N SER A 14 -6.23 -0.03 5.02
CA SER A 14 -7.15 1.10 4.95
C SER A 14 -8.32 0.91 3.98
N LEU A 15 -8.30 -0.16 3.17
CA LEU A 15 -9.44 -0.59 2.35
C LEU A 15 -10.39 -1.46 3.18
N ASN A 16 -11.67 -1.11 3.15
CA ASN A 16 -12.71 -1.98 3.68
C ASN A 16 -12.89 -3.23 2.80
N ASN A 17 -13.63 -4.24 3.28
CA ASN A 17 -13.78 -5.51 2.57
C ASN A 17 -14.43 -5.38 1.19
N GLY A 18 -15.33 -4.40 1.00
CA GLY A 18 -15.96 -4.12 -0.29
C GLY A 18 -14.99 -3.49 -1.28
N GLU A 19 -14.17 -2.56 -0.83
CA GLU A 19 -13.11 -1.92 -1.61
C GLU A 19 -12.01 -2.91 -1.95
N LEU A 20 -11.55 -3.73 -0.99
CA LEU A 20 -10.56 -4.77 -1.23
C LEU A 20 -11.03 -5.77 -2.30
N ARG A 21 -12.32 -6.12 -2.31
CA ARG A 21 -12.90 -6.98 -3.35
C ARG A 21 -12.83 -6.32 -4.73
N LYS A 22 -13.12 -5.02 -4.82
CA LYS A 22 -12.99 -4.25 -6.08
C LYS A 22 -11.52 -4.10 -6.49
N PHE A 23 -10.63 -3.81 -5.54
CA PHE A 23 -9.19 -3.74 -5.73
C PHE A 23 -8.67 -5.01 -6.39
N LYS A 24 -9.01 -6.18 -5.83
CA LYS A 24 -8.64 -7.49 -6.40
C LYS A 24 -9.18 -7.68 -7.81
N LYS A 25 -10.41 -7.27 -8.11
CA LYS A 25 -10.96 -7.35 -9.47
C LYS A 25 -10.13 -6.53 -10.46
N PHE A 26 -9.80 -5.29 -10.11
CA PHE A 26 -8.94 -4.45 -10.96
C PHE A 26 -7.54 -5.01 -11.11
N LEU A 27 -6.96 -5.57 -10.04
CA LEU A 27 -5.66 -6.22 -10.09
C LEU A 27 -5.68 -7.44 -11.02
N LEU A 28 -6.71 -8.30 -10.93
CA LEU A 28 -6.90 -9.41 -11.87
C LEU A 28 -7.01 -8.93 -13.32
N SER A 29 -7.72 -7.84 -13.58
CA SER A 29 -7.80 -7.25 -14.92
C SER A 29 -6.47 -6.70 -15.41
N ALA A 30 -5.64 -6.13 -14.53
CA ALA A 30 -4.29 -5.68 -14.87
C ALA A 30 -3.41 -6.86 -15.28
N PHE A 31 -3.43 -7.95 -14.49
CA PHE A 31 -2.67 -9.17 -14.83
C PHE A 31 -3.08 -9.74 -16.20
N GLN A 32 -4.38 -9.77 -16.50
CA GLN A 32 -4.88 -10.24 -17.80
C GLN A 32 -4.40 -9.34 -18.95
N LYS A 33 -4.50 -8.01 -18.77
CA LYS A 33 -4.06 -7.05 -19.78
C LYS A 33 -2.56 -7.15 -20.06
N ASP A 34 -1.78 -7.37 -19.00
CA ASP A 34 -0.32 -7.46 -19.08
C ASP A 34 0.17 -8.87 -19.43
N SER A 35 -0.75 -9.81 -19.73
CA SER A 35 -0.44 -11.21 -20.03
C SER A 35 0.38 -11.91 -18.92
N LYS A 36 0.16 -11.52 -17.66
CA LYS A 36 0.83 -12.08 -16.49
C LYS A 36 0.04 -13.26 -15.91
N ASN A 37 0.77 -14.24 -15.38
CA ASN A 37 0.17 -15.38 -14.70
C ASN A 37 -0.58 -14.91 -13.45
N ILE A 38 -1.84 -15.33 -13.31
CA ILE A 38 -2.70 -14.95 -12.18
C ILE A 38 -2.58 -16.02 -11.09
N PRO A 39 -2.01 -15.70 -9.91
CA PRO A 39 -1.92 -16.66 -8.83
C PRO A 39 -3.29 -17.07 -8.32
N LEU A 40 -3.49 -18.38 -8.07
CA LEU A 40 -4.72 -18.90 -7.47
C LEU A 40 -5.03 -18.23 -6.13
N LEU A 41 -3.98 -17.92 -5.36
CA LEU A 41 -4.10 -17.22 -4.09
C LEU A 41 -4.84 -15.88 -4.24
N LEU A 42 -4.62 -15.14 -5.32
CA LEU A 42 -5.31 -13.87 -5.56
C LEU A 42 -6.81 -14.05 -5.79
N ARG A 43 -7.25 -15.22 -6.28
CA ARG A 43 -8.68 -15.53 -6.46
C ARG A 43 -9.34 -15.87 -5.13
N HIS A 44 -8.70 -16.69 -4.31
CA HIS A 44 -9.33 -17.32 -3.15
C HIS A 44 -9.03 -16.64 -1.81
N SER A 45 -7.92 -15.92 -1.68
CA SER A 45 -7.51 -15.28 -0.42
C SER A 45 -7.90 -13.81 -0.35
N ASN A 46 -8.37 -13.37 0.81
CA ASN A 46 -8.53 -11.95 1.14
C ASN A 46 -7.44 -11.46 2.10
N ASP A 47 -6.40 -12.27 2.29
CA ASP A 47 -5.24 -11.89 3.09
C ASP A 47 -4.46 -10.77 2.41
N ARG A 48 -4.34 -9.63 3.09
CA ARG A 48 -3.75 -8.39 2.54
C ARG A 48 -2.26 -8.55 2.31
N THR A 49 -1.58 -9.28 3.19
CA THR A 49 -0.15 -9.59 3.07
C THR A 49 0.12 -10.46 1.85
N ALA A 50 -0.71 -11.49 1.63
CA ALA A 50 -0.57 -12.37 0.49
C ALA A 50 -0.93 -11.69 -0.84
N ILE A 51 -1.92 -10.79 -0.84
CA ILE A 51 -2.21 -9.92 -2.00
C ILE A 51 -1.01 -9.04 -2.32
N LEU A 52 -0.43 -8.37 -1.31
CA LEU A 52 0.77 -7.54 -1.47
C LEU A 52 1.93 -8.36 -2.02
N ASP A 53 2.17 -9.55 -1.47
CA ASP A 53 3.30 -10.37 -1.87
C ASP A 53 3.17 -10.79 -3.34
N VAL A 54 1.96 -11.16 -3.79
CA VAL A 54 1.66 -11.40 -5.21
C VAL A 54 1.97 -10.17 -6.08
N MET A 55 1.58 -8.97 -5.64
CA MET A 55 1.85 -7.74 -6.38
C MET A 55 3.34 -7.47 -6.51
N VAL A 56 4.09 -7.59 -5.42
CA VAL A 56 5.54 -7.33 -5.41
C VAL A 56 6.30 -8.41 -6.19
N GLN A 57 5.90 -9.67 -6.09
CA GLN A 57 6.50 -10.74 -6.90
C GLN A 57 6.25 -10.53 -8.40
N THR A 58 5.08 -10.02 -8.78
CA THR A 58 4.65 -9.92 -10.18
C THR A 58 5.06 -8.61 -10.87
N TYR A 59 5.05 -7.49 -10.14
CA TYR A 59 5.34 -6.15 -10.65
C TYR A 59 6.63 -5.56 -10.08
N GLY A 60 7.24 -6.16 -9.06
CA GLY A 60 8.44 -5.61 -8.42
C GLY A 60 8.20 -4.18 -7.94
N ARG A 61 9.03 -3.25 -8.41
CA ARG A 61 8.91 -1.81 -8.09
C ARG A 61 7.66 -1.17 -8.69
N GLN A 62 7.13 -1.68 -9.80
CA GLN A 62 5.92 -1.16 -10.45
C GLN A 62 4.64 -1.45 -9.64
N SER A 63 4.73 -2.25 -8.58
CA SER A 63 3.60 -2.50 -7.67
C SER A 63 3.02 -1.21 -7.06
N VAL A 64 3.86 -0.18 -6.88
CA VAL A 64 3.44 1.15 -6.42
C VAL A 64 2.54 1.84 -7.43
N ASP A 65 2.95 1.83 -8.70
CA ASP A 65 2.20 2.47 -9.79
C ASP A 65 0.87 1.76 -10.03
N GLU A 66 0.87 0.42 -10.04
CA GLU A 66 -0.36 -0.38 -10.15
C GLU A 66 -1.32 -0.11 -9.01
N THR A 67 -0.83 -0.04 -7.77
CA THR A 67 -1.66 0.29 -6.60
C THR A 67 -2.29 1.67 -6.77
N ARG A 68 -1.51 2.66 -7.19
CA ARG A 68 -1.98 4.03 -7.43
C ARG A 68 -3.08 4.07 -8.49
N GLU A 69 -2.91 3.37 -9.61
CA GLU A 69 -3.91 3.31 -10.68
C GLU A 69 -5.20 2.61 -10.24
N ILE A 70 -5.11 1.56 -9.42
CA ILE A 70 -6.29 0.89 -8.88
C ILE A 70 -7.02 1.79 -7.86
N LEU A 71 -6.30 2.50 -6.99
CA LEU A 71 -6.91 3.44 -6.04
C LEU A 71 -7.67 4.58 -6.74
N LYS A 72 -7.14 5.10 -7.86
CA LYS A 72 -7.87 6.07 -8.71
C LYS A 72 -9.19 5.50 -9.19
N LYS A 73 -9.22 4.24 -9.66
CA LYS A 73 -10.44 3.54 -10.09
C LYS A 73 -11.43 3.28 -8.95
N LEU A 74 -10.93 3.22 -7.71
CA LEU A 74 -11.75 3.09 -6.50
C LEU A 74 -12.24 4.43 -5.95
N HIS A 75 -11.82 5.56 -6.53
CA HIS A 75 -12.02 6.91 -6.00
C HIS A 75 -11.44 7.12 -4.59
N ARG A 76 -10.44 6.33 -4.19
CA ARG A 76 -9.71 6.47 -2.91
C ARG A 76 -8.48 7.35 -3.06
N VAL A 77 -8.72 8.59 -3.45
CA VAL A 77 -7.67 9.62 -3.62
C VAL A 77 -7.07 10.05 -2.29
N ASP A 78 -7.80 9.89 -1.19
CA ASP A 78 -7.33 10.06 0.19
C ASP A 78 -6.12 9.16 0.47
N LEU A 79 -6.16 7.89 0.05
CA LEU A 79 -5.05 6.95 0.23
C LEU A 79 -3.87 7.22 -0.70
N MET A 80 -4.09 7.97 -1.79
CA MET A 80 -2.99 8.38 -2.67
C MET A 80 -2.05 9.39 -1.99
N GLN A 81 -2.55 10.13 -1.00
CA GLN A 81 -1.78 11.11 -0.26
C GLN A 81 -0.75 10.46 0.68
N MET A 82 -1.04 9.25 1.19
CA MET A 82 -0.11 8.47 2.03
C MET A 82 1.21 8.13 1.30
N PHE A 83 1.17 8.02 -0.05
CA PHE A 83 2.41 7.86 -0.83
C PHE A 83 3.32 9.09 -0.80
N SER A 84 2.77 10.28 -0.55
CA SER A 84 3.53 11.52 -0.45
C SER A 84 3.99 11.79 0.99
N GLU A 85 3.16 11.44 1.97
CA GLU A 85 3.46 11.66 3.40
C GLU A 85 4.61 10.77 3.88
N THR A 86 4.67 9.50 3.44
CA THR A 86 5.80 8.62 3.78
C THR A 86 7.13 9.01 3.14
N SER A 87 7.12 9.90 2.15
CA SER A 87 8.32 10.50 1.56
C SER A 87 8.80 11.75 2.31
N SER A 88 7.97 12.32 3.20
CA SER A 88 8.26 13.61 3.85
C SER A 88 8.12 13.50 5.37
N GLU A 89 9.28 13.37 6.01
CA GLU A 89 9.64 13.65 7.41
C GLU A 89 9.70 12.49 8.42
N PRO A 90 10.86 12.31 9.09
CA PRO A 90 10.89 12.01 10.51
C PRO A 90 10.50 13.27 11.28
N LYS A 91 9.32 13.30 11.91
CA LYS A 91 9.04 14.33 12.92
C LYS A 91 9.94 14.06 14.12
N ALA A 92 10.96 14.90 14.24
CA ALA A 92 11.89 14.93 15.35
C ALA A 92 11.13 14.98 16.67
N ASP A 93 11.38 13.98 17.51
CA ASP A 93 11.03 13.92 18.91
C ASP A 93 11.84 15.01 19.66
N GLN A 94 11.31 16.24 19.75
CA GLN A 94 11.91 17.27 20.60
C GLN A 94 11.32 17.13 22.01
N ARG A 95 11.81 16.15 22.75
CA ARG A 95 11.75 16.16 24.22
C ARG A 95 12.46 17.41 24.72
N ARG A 96 11.71 18.41 25.17
CA ARG A 96 12.25 19.44 26.08
C ARG A 96 12.15 18.90 27.50
N PHE A 97 13.20 18.20 27.93
CA PHE A 97 13.61 18.28 29.33
C PHE A 97 14.31 19.63 29.48
N THR A 98 13.70 20.58 30.17
CA THR A 98 14.47 21.66 30.78
C THR A 98 14.80 21.19 32.19
N GLU A 99 16.05 20.76 32.36
CA GLU A 99 16.70 20.59 33.65
C GLU A 99 16.70 21.92 34.41
N ASN A 100 16.32 21.83 35.68
CA ASN A 100 16.93 22.45 36.86
C ASN A 100 17.91 23.63 36.62
N GLU A 101 17.54 24.80 37.11
CA GLU A 101 18.50 25.79 37.61
C GLU A 101 18.20 26.00 39.11
N GLN A 102 19.05 25.41 39.94
CA GLN A 102 19.27 25.84 41.31
C GLN A 102 20.43 26.85 41.26
N ASP A 103 20.17 28.09 41.66
CA ASP A 103 21.02 28.92 42.52
C ASP A 103 20.16 30.04 43.14
#